data_AF-M7YU80-F1
#
_entry.id   AF-M7YU80-F1
#
_cell.length_a   1.000
_cell.length_b   1.000
_cell.length_c   1.000
_cell.angle_alpha   90.00
_cell.angle_beta   90.00
_cell.angle_gamma   90.00
#
_symmetry.space_group_name_H-M   'P 1'
#
loop_
_entity.id
_entity.type
_entity.pdbx_description
1 polymer ?
#
loop_
_entity_poly.entity_id
_entity_poly.type
_entity_poly.pdbx_seq_one_letter_code
_entity_poly.pdbx_strand_id
1 'polypeptide(L)'
;MAFPRSPDSSMSSCASTLTLSSCPSSYISIGSSNPSSFTATAIVPTETGLVAPAGHQDQDQDPPESAAKFPKQEINGWEHPYLCSPSKQLKNVSTSIKEISRWARSSPGVKVNSNIRLLESVLSLIQVVTSTAPHPDHIVDMIRVHDALANLLLVLPKNIFPFLVQNFAQIVDELSPKGGASLSARFEKTLHDLRRSIRSGLQVLNVKIFDYTSEVVPQGGGIHEITKYLLKYIVSLLDNGRSLKLILVGDEQDQDGMVEMETLQDAVATLICHLEIMLEKESHRYKDAGLKQMFMVNNVSFVLHQVEGSEIKYLLGEDWVLKHRDQLKDHISRFINISWESVMYCFHAKTNKIQIFSSLPTLQIFNMEFEKTYWTQKTWKVENPLLRSNMRKSVSEKLVQAYSTYLENLKNKAPKLMKYTPEDLEELLSDLFEG
;
A
#
# COMPACT_ATOMS: atom_id res chain seq x y z
N MET A 1 -34.79 5.76 53.96
CA MET A 1 -34.34 7.01 53.34
C MET A 1 -33.04 6.73 52.60
N ALA A 2 -33.12 6.54 51.29
CA ALA A 2 -32.01 6.24 50.40
C ALA A 2 -32.12 7.19 49.21
N PHE A 3 -31.04 7.89 48.88
CA PHE A 3 -30.95 8.78 47.73
C PHE A 3 -30.76 7.95 46.44
N PRO A 4 -31.48 8.24 45.34
CA PRO A 4 -31.30 7.52 44.09
C PRO A 4 -30.16 8.08 43.24
N ARG A 5 -29.47 7.14 42.60
CA ARG A 5 -28.37 7.29 41.64
C ARG A 5 -28.81 8.05 40.38
N SER A 6 -27.95 8.92 39.88
CA SER A 6 -28.01 9.47 38.52
C SER A 6 -27.49 8.44 37.51
N PRO A 7 -28.06 8.34 36.30
CA PRO A 7 -27.56 7.44 35.27
C PRO A 7 -26.43 8.09 34.46
N ASP A 8 -25.47 7.23 34.10
CA ASP A 8 -24.25 7.51 33.35
C ASP A 8 -24.49 8.20 32.01
N SER A 9 -23.64 9.19 31.72
CA SER A 9 -23.48 9.78 30.40
C SER A 9 -22.50 8.92 29.60
N SER A 10 -23.02 8.23 28.59
CA SER A 10 -22.22 7.47 27.62
C SER A 10 -21.46 8.44 26.70
N MET A 11 -20.20 8.72 27.04
CA MET A 11 -19.23 9.17 26.06
C MET A 11 -18.93 8.00 25.12
N SER A 12 -19.52 8.04 23.93
CA SER A 12 -19.16 7.16 22.82
C SER A 12 -17.73 7.51 22.40
N SER A 13 -16.75 6.72 22.83
CA SER A 13 -15.43 6.71 22.20
C SER A 13 -15.59 6.11 20.81
N CYS A 14 -15.40 6.91 19.76
CA CYS A 14 -15.19 6.39 18.41
C CYS A 14 -13.83 5.68 18.36
N ALA A 15 -13.79 4.44 18.85
CA ALA A 15 -12.74 3.50 18.53
C ALA A 15 -12.86 3.20 17.03
N SER A 16 -11.86 3.62 16.26
CA SER A 16 -11.71 3.21 14.87
C SER A 16 -11.29 1.75 14.85
N THR A 17 -12.25 0.83 14.90
CA THR A 17 -11.99 -0.59 14.70
C THR A 17 -11.79 -0.80 13.20
N LEU A 18 -10.54 -0.71 12.74
CA LEU A 18 -10.16 -1.49 11.56
C LEU A 18 -10.41 -2.95 11.93
N THR A 19 -11.38 -3.58 11.28
CA THR A 19 -11.41 -5.03 11.25
C THR A 19 -10.17 -5.46 10.47
N LEU A 20 -9.11 -5.87 11.19
CA LEU A 20 -7.90 -6.54 10.68
C LEU A 20 -8.19 -7.80 9.83
N SER A 21 -9.45 -8.08 9.51
CA SER A 21 -9.90 -9.25 8.75
C SER A 21 -9.46 -9.25 7.29
N SER A 22 -8.79 -8.19 6.79
CA SER A 22 -8.26 -8.11 5.40
C SER A 22 -6.87 -8.68 5.26
N CYS A 23 -6.13 -8.78 6.36
CA CYS A 23 -4.81 -9.41 6.35
C CYS A 23 -4.99 -10.95 6.45
N PRO A 24 -4.16 -11.75 5.76
CA PRO A 24 -4.15 -13.20 5.91
C PRO A 24 -4.08 -13.59 7.40
N SER A 25 -4.83 -14.60 7.81
CA SER A 25 -4.97 -15.01 9.23
C SER A 25 -3.65 -15.27 9.96
N SER A 26 -2.56 -15.53 9.22
CA SER A 26 -1.21 -15.73 9.74
C SER A 26 -0.53 -14.48 10.32
N TYR A 27 -1.06 -13.27 10.08
CA TYR A 27 -0.46 -12.00 10.55
C TYR A 27 -1.25 -11.29 11.67
N ILE A 28 -2.34 -11.89 12.18
CA ILE A 28 -3.19 -11.27 13.21
C ILE A 28 -2.56 -11.33 14.63
N SER A 29 -1.45 -12.06 14.83
CA SER A 29 -0.77 -12.16 16.12
C SER A 29 0.53 -11.34 16.14
N ILE A 30 0.43 -10.06 16.53
CA ILE A 30 1.36 -9.30 17.39
C ILE A 30 0.65 -7.97 17.66
N GLY A 31 0.09 -7.81 18.86
CA GLY A 31 -0.57 -6.56 19.25
C GLY A 31 -1.78 -6.75 20.15
N SER A 32 -1.67 -7.56 21.20
CA SER A 32 -2.62 -7.52 22.31
C SER A 32 -1.88 -7.77 23.61
N SER A 33 -1.62 -6.68 24.33
CA SER A 33 -1.29 -6.72 25.75
C SER A 33 -2.04 -5.55 26.38
N ASN A 34 -2.99 -5.90 27.25
CA ASN A 34 -4.04 -5.06 27.82
C ASN A 34 -3.55 -3.76 28.50
N PRO A 35 -4.43 -2.75 28.62
CA PRO A 35 -4.22 -1.56 29.45
C PRO A 35 -4.77 -1.81 30.87
N SER A 36 -3.96 -1.54 31.90
CA SER A 36 -4.50 -1.33 33.25
C SER A 36 -3.60 -0.47 34.12
N SER A 37 -4.27 0.50 34.77
CA SER A 37 -3.88 1.37 35.89
C SER A 37 -2.86 2.48 35.67
N PHE A 38 -3.40 3.68 35.39
CA PHE A 38 -2.88 4.93 35.92
C PHE A 38 -3.37 5.09 37.37
N THR A 39 -2.45 5.26 38.33
CA THR A 39 -2.71 5.99 39.57
C THR A 39 -1.76 7.16 39.63
N ALA A 40 -2.35 8.36 39.68
CA ALA A 40 -1.65 9.61 39.89
C ALA A 40 -1.30 9.78 41.37
N THR A 41 -0.08 10.23 41.66
CA THR A 41 0.21 10.98 42.88
C THR A 41 1.24 12.07 42.55
N ALA A 42 0.80 13.31 42.64
CA ALA A 42 1.65 14.49 42.63
C ALA A 42 2.24 14.71 44.02
N ILE A 43 3.56 14.95 44.13
CA ILE A 43 4.19 15.69 45.23
C ILE A 43 5.39 16.48 44.66
N VAL A 44 5.35 17.81 44.81
CA VAL A 44 6.48 18.75 44.71
C VAL A 44 7.02 18.97 46.13
N PRO A 45 8.35 19.12 46.34
CA PRO A 45 8.90 20.44 46.71
C PRO A 45 10.23 20.76 45.96
N THR A 46 10.38 21.93 45.33
CA THR A 46 11.06 23.17 45.82
C THR A 46 12.48 23.00 46.36
N GLU A 47 13.48 23.59 45.67
CA GLU A 47 14.42 24.64 46.13
C GLU A 47 15.70 24.67 45.25
N THR A 48 15.93 25.78 44.54
CA THR A 48 16.96 26.85 44.73
C THR A 48 18.38 26.51 44.25
N GLY A 49 18.97 27.41 43.44
CA GLY A 49 20.41 27.38 43.12
C GLY A 49 20.78 28.09 41.81
N LEU A 50 21.35 29.29 41.92
CA LEU A 50 21.88 30.13 40.84
C LEU A 50 23.18 29.57 40.20
N VAL A 51 23.54 30.18 39.05
CA VAL A 51 24.89 30.47 38.50
C VAL A 51 25.25 29.73 37.19
N ALA A 52 25.56 30.53 36.16
CA ALA A 52 26.11 30.19 34.83
C ALA A 52 27.66 30.23 34.84
N PRO A 53 28.41 30.14 33.71
CA PRO A 53 28.31 29.37 32.46
C PRO A 53 29.62 28.56 32.16
N ALA A 54 29.67 27.96 30.96
CA ALA A 54 30.86 27.55 30.17
C ALA A 54 31.43 26.13 30.38
N GLY A 55 31.62 25.42 29.26
CA GLY A 55 32.42 24.21 29.19
C GLY A 55 32.09 23.36 27.96
N HIS A 56 32.95 23.42 26.95
CA HIS A 56 32.95 22.61 25.74
C HIS A 56 32.70 21.11 25.95
N GLN A 57 31.94 20.49 25.03
CA GLN A 57 32.36 19.40 24.13
C GLN A 57 31.10 18.65 23.65
N ASP A 58 30.45 19.15 22.60
CA ASP A 58 29.55 18.31 21.82
C ASP A 58 30.42 17.40 20.95
N GLN A 59 30.44 16.12 21.33
CA GLN A 59 30.76 15.05 20.42
C GLN A 59 29.66 15.01 19.36
N ASP A 60 30.04 15.16 18.09
CA ASP A 60 29.25 14.69 16.96
C ASP A 60 28.91 13.22 17.19
N GLN A 61 27.69 12.97 17.68
CA GLN A 61 27.00 11.72 17.44
C GLN A 61 26.12 11.95 16.23
N ASP A 62 26.53 11.37 15.11
CA ASP A 62 25.67 11.15 13.96
C ASP A 62 24.33 10.55 14.44
N PRO A 63 23.17 11.13 14.09
CA PRO A 63 21.90 10.46 14.32
C PRO A 63 21.81 9.21 13.42
N PRO A 64 21.12 8.15 13.86
CA PRO A 64 21.01 6.94 13.06
C PRO A 64 20.26 7.22 11.76
N GLU A 65 20.75 6.64 10.65
CA GLU A 65 20.21 6.69 9.30
C GLU A 65 18.68 6.55 9.25
N SER A 66 18.02 7.70 9.10
CA SER A 66 16.66 7.83 8.59
C SER A 66 16.73 7.87 7.06
N ALA A 67 16.18 6.87 6.38
CA ALA A 67 16.03 6.94 4.92
C ALA A 67 14.86 6.10 4.39
N ALA A 68 13.63 6.45 4.75
CA ALA A 68 12.49 6.16 3.88
C ALA A 68 12.49 7.20 2.75
N LYS A 69 12.85 6.80 1.51
CA LYS A 69 12.71 7.64 0.31
C LYS A 69 12.24 6.84 -0.91
N PHE A 70 11.00 7.06 -1.30
CA PHE A 70 10.39 6.82 -2.62
C PHE A 70 9.33 7.91 -2.84
N PRO A 71 8.94 8.30 -4.07
CA PRO A 71 9.56 8.17 -5.39
C PRO A 71 10.06 9.53 -5.97
N LYS A 72 10.95 9.47 -6.96
CA LYS A 72 11.05 10.46 -8.06
C LYS A 72 11.03 9.68 -9.38
N GLN A 73 10.01 9.88 -10.20
CA GLN A 73 9.86 9.25 -11.52
C GLN A 73 10.85 9.83 -12.55
N GLU A 74 11.40 8.95 -13.40
CA GLU A 74 11.35 9.17 -14.85
C GLU A 74 10.59 8.02 -15.52
N ILE A 75 9.69 8.43 -16.40
CA ILE A 75 8.73 7.63 -17.13
C ILE A 75 9.51 6.89 -18.23
N ASN A 76 9.31 5.57 -18.32
CA ASN A 76 9.84 4.61 -19.32
C ASN A 76 11.21 3.95 -19.05
N GLY A 77 11.76 4.01 -17.84
CA GLY A 77 12.99 3.28 -17.52
C GLY A 77 13.24 3.23 -16.02
N TRP A 78 13.37 2.02 -15.48
CA TRP A 78 13.77 1.73 -14.10
C TRP A 78 15.25 2.04 -13.83
N GLU A 79 15.77 3.17 -14.31
CA GLU A 79 17.21 3.42 -14.30
C GLU A 79 17.54 4.81 -13.77
N HIS A 80 18.31 4.82 -12.68
CA HIS A 80 18.98 5.98 -12.13
C HIS A 80 20.35 6.17 -12.83
N PRO A 81 20.72 7.38 -13.27
CA PRO A 81 21.85 7.61 -14.19
C PRO A 81 23.26 7.38 -13.61
N TYR A 82 23.40 7.08 -12.31
CA TYR A 82 24.71 6.91 -11.66
C TYR A 82 24.94 5.54 -11.02
N LEU A 83 24.01 4.59 -11.19
CA LEU A 83 24.17 3.21 -10.76
C LEU A 83 23.99 2.34 -12.00
N CYS A 84 24.96 1.49 -12.34
CA CYS A 84 24.67 0.38 -13.25
C CYS A 84 23.61 -0.49 -12.55
N SER A 85 22.33 -0.19 -12.79
CA SER A 85 21.19 -0.80 -12.13
C SER A 85 21.29 -2.32 -12.31
N PRO A 86 21.37 -3.13 -11.23
CA PRO A 86 21.42 -4.59 -11.33
C PRO A 86 20.29 -5.18 -12.16
N SER A 87 19.17 -4.45 -12.33
CA SER A 87 18.11 -4.78 -13.29
C SER A 87 18.63 -4.98 -14.72
N LYS A 88 19.50 -4.09 -15.22
CA LYS A 88 20.09 -4.18 -16.57
C LYS A 88 21.04 -5.36 -16.69
N GLN A 89 21.84 -5.62 -15.66
CA GLN A 89 22.72 -6.77 -15.62
C GLN A 89 21.93 -8.09 -15.58
N LEU A 90 20.90 -8.18 -14.74
CA LEU A 90 20.01 -9.35 -14.66
C LEU A 90 19.21 -9.57 -15.95
N LYS A 91 18.77 -8.51 -16.63
CA LYS A 91 18.15 -8.61 -17.97
C LYS A 91 19.13 -9.18 -19.01
N ASN A 92 20.37 -8.71 -19.00
CA ASN A 92 21.42 -9.24 -19.87
C ASN A 92 21.70 -10.71 -19.53
N VAL A 93 21.74 -11.07 -18.24
CA VAL A 93 21.88 -12.47 -17.80
C VAL A 93 20.74 -13.34 -18.34
N SER A 94 19.47 -12.94 -18.13
CA SER A 94 18.31 -13.68 -18.64
C SER A 94 18.37 -13.85 -20.16
N THR A 95 18.80 -12.81 -20.89
CA THR A 95 18.97 -12.84 -22.34
C THR A 95 20.06 -13.82 -22.76
N SER A 96 21.24 -13.77 -22.12
CA SER A 96 22.34 -14.70 -22.37
C SER A 96 21.94 -16.16 -22.10
N ILE A 97 21.21 -16.43 -21.02
CA ILE A 97 20.71 -17.78 -20.72
C ILE A 97 19.75 -18.26 -21.83
N LYS A 98 18.85 -17.39 -22.30
CA LYS A 98 17.94 -17.70 -23.41
C LYS A 98 18.69 -17.97 -24.72
N GLU A 99 19.76 -17.25 -25.00
CA GLU A 99 20.63 -17.49 -26.16
C GLU A 99 21.34 -18.85 -26.08
N ILE A 100 21.90 -19.17 -24.92
CA ILE A 100 22.50 -20.48 -24.66
C ILE A 100 21.46 -21.59 -24.82
N SER A 101 20.25 -21.40 -24.29
CA SER A 101 19.14 -22.34 -24.45
C SER A 101 18.70 -22.52 -25.91
N ARG A 102 18.74 -21.45 -26.73
CA ARG A 102 18.48 -21.54 -28.18
C ARG A 102 19.58 -22.31 -28.90
N TRP A 103 20.84 -21.99 -28.63
CA TRP A 103 21.99 -22.74 -29.17
C TRP A 103 21.92 -24.22 -28.82
N ALA A 104 21.59 -24.54 -27.57
CA ALA A 104 21.44 -25.92 -27.08
C ALA A 104 20.34 -26.72 -27.80
N ARG A 105 19.44 -26.05 -28.53
CA ARG A 105 18.39 -26.68 -29.35
C ARG A 105 18.75 -26.76 -30.83
N SER A 106 19.62 -25.89 -31.35
CA SER A 106 19.76 -25.67 -32.80
C SER A 106 20.98 -26.31 -33.47
N SER A 107 22.02 -26.71 -32.73
CA SER A 107 23.12 -27.64 -33.12
C SER A 107 24.40 -27.29 -32.32
N PRO A 108 24.95 -28.21 -31.52
CA PRO A 108 25.94 -27.87 -30.50
C PRO A 108 27.36 -27.57 -31.03
N GLY A 109 27.77 -28.04 -32.21
CA GLY A 109 29.21 -28.17 -32.54
C GLY A 109 30.09 -26.92 -32.63
N VAL A 110 29.57 -25.74 -32.98
CA VAL A 110 30.44 -24.61 -33.41
C VAL A 110 30.81 -23.62 -32.29
N LYS A 111 30.02 -23.55 -31.21
CA LYS A 111 30.18 -22.51 -30.15
C LYS A 111 30.25 -23.05 -28.72
N VAL A 112 30.51 -24.35 -28.57
CA VAL A 112 30.48 -25.07 -27.27
C VAL A 112 31.28 -24.35 -26.18
N ASN A 113 32.57 -24.11 -26.41
CA ASN A 113 33.47 -23.59 -25.38
C ASN A 113 33.11 -22.15 -24.95
N SER A 114 32.79 -21.29 -25.92
CA SER A 114 32.38 -19.91 -25.64
C SER A 114 31.08 -19.84 -24.84
N ASN A 115 30.11 -20.71 -25.15
CA ASN A 115 28.84 -20.75 -24.46
C ASN A 115 28.95 -21.35 -23.05
N ILE A 116 29.84 -22.34 -22.85
CA ILE A 116 30.14 -22.89 -21.52
C ILE A 116 30.78 -21.81 -20.63
N ARG A 117 31.78 -21.09 -21.11
CA ARG A 117 32.41 -19.99 -20.35
C ARG A 117 31.42 -18.87 -20.03
N LEU A 118 30.54 -18.53 -20.98
CA LEU A 118 29.48 -17.55 -20.76
C LEU A 118 28.50 -18.03 -19.67
N LEU A 119 28.15 -19.31 -19.66
CA LEU A 119 27.29 -19.92 -18.66
C LEU A 119 27.90 -19.87 -17.26
N GLU A 120 29.19 -20.17 -17.13
CA GLU A 120 29.89 -20.05 -15.84
C GLU A 120 29.93 -18.60 -15.35
N SER A 121 30.25 -17.67 -16.24
CA SER A 121 30.25 -16.23 -15.93
C SER A 121 28.87 -15.76 -15.47
N VAL A 122 27.81 -16.25 -16.11
CA VAL A 122 26.42 -16.00 -15.71
C VAL A 122 26.12 -16.57 -14.33
N LEU A 123 26.48 -17.82 -14.05
CA LEU A 123 26.25 -18.45 -12.74
C LEU A 123 26.98 -17.69 -11.62
N SER A 124 28.22 -17.28 -11.86
CA SER A 124 28.99 -16.45 -10.91
C SER A 124 28.32 -15.09 -10.67
N LEU A 125 27.82 -14.43 -11.71
CA LEU A 125 27.11 -13.15 -11.56
C LEU A 125 25.80 -13.32 -10.78
N ILE A 126 25.04 -14.39 -11.04
CA ILE A 126 23.83 -14.70 -10.26
C ILE A 126 24.20 -14.91 -8.80
N GLN A 127 25.24 -15.70 -8.51
CA GLN A 127 25.71 -15.95 -7.16
C GLN A 127 26.09 -14.64 -6.43
N VAL A 128 26.74 -13.70 -7.12
CA VAL A 128 27.04 -12.38 -6.56
C VAL A 128 25.74 -11.66 -6.20
N VAL A 129 24.78 -11.57 -7.12
CA VAL A 129 23.51 -10.87 -6.88
C VAL A 129 22.71 -11.52 -5.73
N THR A 130 22.62 -12.85 -5.70
CA THR A 130 21.87 -13.56 -4.64
C THR A 130 22.57 -13.52 -3.28
N SER A 131 23.88 -13.20 -3.24
CA SER A 131 24.64 -12.99 -2.00
C SER A 131 24.56 -11.55 -1.48
N THR A 132 24.09 -10.59 -2.29
CA THR A 132 23.85 -9.22 -1.84
C THR A 132 22.55 -9.10 -1.05
N ALA A 133 22.41 -8.02 -0.28
CA ALA A 133 21.20 -7.74 0.49
C ALA A 133 19.96 -7.73 -0.44
N PRO A 134 18.90 -8.49 -0.13
CA PRO A 134 17.69 -8.52 -0.96
C PRO A 134 17.08 -7.14 -1.14
N HIS A 135 16.75 -6.78 -2.39
CA HIS A 135 16.15 -5.48 -2.71
C HIS A 135 14.94 -5.63 -3.66
N PRO A 136 13.84 -4.89 -3.43
CA PRO A 136 12.63 -5.01 -4.26
C PRO A 136 12.84 -4.78 -5.76
N ASP A 137 13.70 -3.84 -6.13
CA ASP A 137 13.96 -3.47 -7.53
C ASP A 137 14.49 -4.61 -8.40
N HIS A 138 15.04 -5.67 -7.79
CA HIS A 138 15.65 -6.78 -8.51
C HIS A 138 14.72 -7.99 -8.64
N ILE A 139 13.59 -8.02 -7.90
CA ILE A 139 12.71 -9.19 -7.82
C ILE A 139 12.23 -9.62 -9.20
N VAL A 140 11.67 -8.69 -9.99
CA VAL A 140 11.12 -9.02 -11.32
C VAL A 140 12.19 -9.59 -12.25
N ASP A 141 13.39 -9.01 -12.25
CA ASP A 141 14.47 -9.50 -13.10
C ASP A 141 15.09 -10.81 -12.58
N MET A 142 15.15 -11.01 -11.26
CA MET A 142 15.53 -12.29 -10.66
C MET A 142 14.54 -13.40 -11.02
N ILE A 143 13.23 -13.14 -11.05
CA ILE A 143 12.22 -14.10 -11.52
C ILE A 143 12.48 -14.47 -12.99
N ARG A 144 12.81 -13.49 -13.84
CA ARG A 144 13.14 -13.73 -15.26
C ARG A 144 14.43 -14.51 -15.47
N VAL A 145 15.41 -14.32 -14.58
CA VAL A 145 16.66 -15.10 -14.59
C VAL A 145 16.39 -16.53 -14.12
N HIS A 146 15.62 -16.70 -13.04
CA HIS A 146 15.18 -18.00 -12.53
C HIS A 146 14.47 -18.81 -13.62
N ASP A 147 13.47 -18.21 -14.27
CA ASP A 147 12.71 -18.87 -15.34
C ASP A 147 13.58 -19.25 -16.53
N ALA A 148 14.49 -18.37 -16.95
CA ALA A 148 15.44 -18.67 -18.02
C ALA A 148 16.37 -19.83 -17.65
N LEU A 149 16.84 -19.86 -16.40
CA LEU A 149 17.75 -20.88 -15.87
C LEU A 149 17.06 -22.25 -15.74
N ALA A 150 15.84 -22.27 -15.20
CA ALA A 150 15.02 -23.48 -15.10
C ALA A 150 14.73 -24.09 -16.48
N ASN A 151 14.41 -23.24 -17.46
CA ASN A 151 14.22 -23.68 -18.85
C ASN A 151 15.51 -24.24 -19.47
N LEU A 152 16.67 -23.66 -19.15
CA LEU A 152 17.96 -24.16 -19.64
C LEU A 152 18.27 -25.56 -19.06
N LEU A 153 17.97 -25.80 -17.78
CA LEU A 153 18.13 -27.11 -17.14
C LEU A 153 17.29 -28.21 -17.79
N LEU A 154 16.15 -27.90 -18.39
CA LEU A 154 15.35 -28.90 -19.11
C LEU A 154 15.99 -29.31 -20.45
N VAL A 155 16.84 -28.46 -21.02
CA VAL A 155 17.44 -28.63 -22.36
C VAL A 155 18.84 -29.21 -22.29
N LEU A 156 19.68 -28.74 -21.35
CA LEU A 156 21.09 -29.12 -21.27
C LEU A 156 21.28 -30.65 -21.15
N PRO A 157 20.64 -31.37 -20.19
CA PRO A 157 20.85 -32.81 -20.02
C PRO A 157 20.41 -33.64 -21.23
N LYS A 158 19.39 -33.17 -21.96
CA LYS A 158 18.81 -33.90 -23.10
C LYS A 158 19.63 -33.74 -24.38
N ASN A 159 20.14 -32.53 -24.63
CA ASN A 159 20.70 -32.18 -25.93
C ASN A 159 22.22 -31.95 -25.92
N ILE A 160 22.76 -31.45 -24.81
CA ILE A 160 24.14 -30.98 -24.73
C ILE A 160 25.02 -31.99 -23.99
N PHE A 161 24.58 -32.52 -22.85
CA PHE A 161 25.38 -33.48 -22.07
C PHE A 161 25.80 -34.72 -22.86
N PRO A 162 24.91 -35.41 -23.62
CA PRO A 162 25.31 -36.57 -24.42
C PRO A 162 26.35 -36.20 -25.48
N PHE A 163 26.18 -35.04 -26.12
CA PHE A 163 27.11 -34.54 -27.13
C PHE A 163 28.48 -34.20 -26.55
N LEU A 164 28.53 -33.57 -25.37
CA LEU A 164 29.76 -33.23 -24.66
C LEU A 164 30.52 -34.47 -24.19
N VAL A 165 29.81 -35.45 -23.62
CA VAL A 165 30.42 -36.73 -23.20
C VAL A 165 31.03 -37.46 -24.38
N GLN A 166 30.36 -37.44 -25.54
CA GLN A 166 30.81 -38.15 -26.73
C GLN A 166 31.99 -37.46 -27.45
N ASN A 167 32.01 -36.12 -27.50
CA ASN A 167 32.95 -35.39 -28.35
C ASN A 167 33.99 -34.55 -27.58
N PHE A 168 33.79 -34.33 -26.28
CA PHE A 168 34.56 -33.38 -25.47
C PHE A 168 34.73 -33.85 -24.01
N ALA A 169 35.19 -35.08 -23.80
CA ALA A 169 35.34 -35.67 -22.45
C ALA A 169 36.18 -34.83 -21.47
N GLN A 170 37.19 -34.08 -21.95
CA GLN A 170 37.99 -33.17 -21.12
C GLN A 170 37.18 -31.97 -20.58
N ILE A 171 36.15 -31.53 -21.30
CA ILE A 171 35.27 -30.43 -20.89
C ILE A 171 34.26 -30.91 -19.84
N VAL A 172 33.89 -32.20 -19.88
CA VAL A 172 33.05 -32.80 -18.85
C VAL A 172 33.75 -32.76 -17.49
N ASP A 173 35.08 -32.92 -17.45
CA ASP A 173 35.89 -32.75 -16.23
C ASP A 173 35.92 -31.27 -15.76
N GLU A 174 35.82 -30.28 -16.65
CA GLU A 174 35.74 -28.85 -16.29
C GLU A 174 34.35 -28.47 -15.75
N LEU A 175 33.30 -29.08 -16.30
CA LEU A 175 31.91 -28.94 -15.83
C LEU A 175 31.60 -29.79 -14.58
N SER A 176 32.38 -30.84 -14.32
CA SER A 176 32.32 -31.69 -13.12
C SER A 176 33.72 -31.89 -12.55
N PRO A 177 34.31 -30.87 -11.92
CA PRO A 177 35.68 -30.93 -11.43
C PRO A 177 35.86 -32.03 -10.39
N LYS A 178 37.00 -32.72 -10.44
CA LYS A 178 37.40 -33.71 -9.43
C LYS A 178 37.51 -33.02 -8.06
N GLY A 179 36.50 -33.20 -7.22
CA GLY A 179 36.40 -32.59 -5.88
C GLY A 179 35.45 -31.39 -5.76
N GLY A 180 34.76 -30.97 -6.82
CA GLY A 180 33.71 -29.93 -6.78
C GLY A 180 32.31 -30.47 -7.07
N ALA A 181 31.28 -29.64 -6.84
CA ALA A 181 29.90 -29.98 -7.14
C ALA A 181 29.69 -30.09 -8.66
N SER A 182 28.91 -31.08 -9.12
CA SER A 182 28.56 -31.23 -10.54
C SER A 182 27.86 -29.97 -11.06
N LEU A 183 27.95 -29.70 -12.37
CA LEU A 183 27.24 -28.58 -12.99
C LEU A 183 25.74 -28.58 -12.65
N SER A 184 25.10 -29.76 -12.64
CA SER A 184 23.70 -29.90 -12.24
C SER A 184 23.46 -29.45 -10.79
N ALA A 185 24.32 -29.86 -9.85
CA ALA A 185 24.22 -29.43 -8.46
C ALA A 185 24.47 -27.92 -8.30
N ARG A 186 25.38 -27.33 -9.08
CA ARG A 186 25.60 -25.88 -9.12
C ARG A 186 24.34 -25.14 -9.59
N PHE A 187 23.69 -25.62 -10.64
CA PHE A 187 22.45 -25.03 -11.15
C PHE A 187 21.29 -25.10 -10.16
N GLU A 188 21.07 -26.27 -9.55
CA GLU A 188 20.01 -26.42 -8.55
C GLU A 188 20.26 -25.50 -7.35
N LYS A 189 21.52 -25.40 -6.89
CA LYS A 189 21.91 -24.44 -5.86
C LYS A 189 21.61 -23.00 -6.30
N THR A 190 21.97 -22.61 -7.52
CA THR A 190 21.69 -21.25 -8.03
C THR A 190 20.18 -20.97 -8.13
N LEU A 191 19.36 -21.94 -8.55
CA LEU A 191 17.90 -21.79 -8.55
C LEU A 191 17.35 -21.64 -7.13
N HIS A 192 17.85 -22.43 -6.19
CA HIS A 192 17.50 -22.33 -4.78
C HIS A 192 17.86 -20.95 -4.20
N ASP A 193 19.09 -20.47 -4.42
CA ASP A 193 19.55 -19.15 -3.97
C ASP A 193 18.72 -18.01 -4.57
N LEU A 194 18.30 -18.13 -5.84
CA LEU A 194 17.37 -17.20 -6.48
C LEU A 194 15.98 -17.22 -5.83
N ARG A 195 15.40 -18.41 -5.58
CA ARG A 195 14.10 -18.53 -4.90
C ARG A 195 14.14 -17.85 -3.53
N ARG A 196 15.17 -18.18 -2.72
CA ARG A 196 15.39 -17.58 -1.41
C ARG A 196 15.50 -16.05 -1.49
N SER A 197 16.34 -15.53 -2.40
CA SER A 197 16.54 -14.08 -2.57
C SER A 197 15.26 -13.36 -3.01
N ILE A 198 14.46 -13.96 -3.90
CA ILE A 198 13.15 -13.44 -4.32
C ILE A 198 12.17 -13.37 -3.15
N ARG A 199 12.04 -14.45 -2.37
CA ARG A 199 11.15 -14.50 -1.18
C ARG A 199 11.57 -13.45 -0.14
N SER A 200 12.86 -13.38 0.21
CA SER A 200 13.38 -12.36 1.13
C SER A 200 13.19 -10.94 0.59
N GLY A 201 13.35 -10.72 -0.72
CA GLY A 201 13.09 -9.44 -1.37
C GLY A 201 11.63 -8.99 -1.22
N LEU A 202 10.67 -9.91 -1.37
CA LEU A 202 9.24 -9.64 -1.17
C LEU A 202 8.94 -9.28 0.30
N GLN A 203 9.58 -9.95 1.26
CA GLN A 203 9.46 -9.59 2.68
C GLN A 203 10.04 -8.20 2.97
N VAL A 204 11.22 -7.88 2.43
CA VAL A 204 11.80 -6.54 2.52
C VAL A 204 10.86 -5.50 1.91
N LEU A 205 10.23 -5.79 0.78
CA LEU A 205 9.22 -4.91 0.18
C LEU A 205 8.04 -4.68 1.13
N ASN A 206 7.50 -5.72 1.76
CA ASN A 206 6.40 -5.60 2.72
C ASN A 206 6.75 -4.68 3.88
N VAL A 207 7.96 -4.83 4.46
CA VAL A 207 8.44 -3.98 5.55
C VAL A 207 8.61 -2.54 5.06
N LYS A 208 9.26 -2.34 3.90
CA LYS A 208 9.45 -1.02 3.32
C LYS A 208 8.13 -0.28 3.04
N ILE A 209 7.08 -0.98 2.60
CA ILE A 209 5.76 -0.39 2.40
C ILE A 209 5.10 -0.03 3.74
N PHE A 210 5.18 -0.93 4.72
CA PHE A 210 4.56 -0.71 6.03
C PHE A 210 5.16 0.46 6.80
N ASP A 211 6.49 0.64 6.68
CA ASP A 211 7.26 1.73 7.31
C ASP A 211 7.38 2.97 6.43
N TYR A 212 6.87 2.93 5.19
CA TYR A 212 6.92 4.07 4.29
C TYR A 212 6.22 5.28 4.91
N THR A 213 6.91 6.41 4.91
CA THR A 213 6.38 7.71 5.34
C THR A 213 6.74 8.72 4.26
N SER A 214 5.76 9.49 3.78
CA SER A 214 6.01 10.52 2.78
C SER A 214 6.51 11.81 3.43
N GLU A 215 7.34 12.59 2.72
CA GLU A 215 7.67 13.95 3.18
C GLU A 215 6.39 14.81 3.29
N VAL A 216 5.50 14.69 2.30
CA VAL A 216 4.23 15.43 2.22
C VAL A 216 3.07 14.53 1.86
N VAL A 217 1.90 14.80 2.45
CA VAL A 217 0.64 14.17 2.04
C VAL A 217 0.00 14.96 0.89
N PRO A 218 -0.72 14.29 -0.04
CA PRO A 218 -1.39 14.97 -1.15
C PRO A 218 -2.32 16.10 -0.69
N GLN A 219 -2.15 17.30 -1.26
CA GLN A 219 -3.09 18.39 -0.99
C GLN A 219 -4.50 17.99 -1.45
N GLY A 220 -5.52 18.35 -0.66
CA GLY A 220 -6.91 18.02 -0.98
C GLY A 220 -7.28 16.53 -0.82
N GLY A 221 -6.42 15.71 -0.19
CA GLY A 221 -6.72 14.30 0.07
C GLY A 221 -6.70 13.44 -1.19
N GLY A 222 -5.86 13.79 -2.16
CA GLY A 222 -5.72 13.04 -3.42
C GLY A 222 -5.09 11.64 -3.26
N ILE A 223 -4.96 10.94 -4.38
CA ILE A 223 -4.34 9.61 -4.43
C ILE A 223 -2.85 9.72 -4.12
N HIS A 224 -2.37 8.89 -3.20
CA HIS A 224 -0.97 8.85 -2.81
C HIS A 224 -0.11 8.17 -3.91
N GLU A 225 1.10 8.68 -4.17
CA GLU A 225 1.96 8.19 -5.26
C GLU A 225 2.35 6.72 -5.07
N ILE A 226 2.70 6.31 -3.84
CA ILE A 226 2.97 4.92 -3.48
C ILE A 226 1.82 3.96 -3.83
N THR A 227 0.55 4.39 -3.75
CA THR A 227 -0.61 3.60 -4.16
C THR A 227 -0.53 3.26 -5.65
N LYS A 228 -0.25 4.27 -6.49
CA LYS A 228 -0.11 4.11 -7.94
C LYS A 228 1.10 3.23 -8.27
N TYR A 229 2.23 3.48 -7.60
CA TYR A 229 3.46 2.73 -7.80
C TYR A 229 3.31 1.25 -7.44
N LEU A 230 2.80 0.94 -6.24
CA LEU A 230 2.71 -0.44 -5.76
C LEU A 230 1.77 -1.28 -6.62
N LEU A 231 0.61 -0.74 -7.03
CA LEU A 231 -0.32 -1.48 -7.88
C LEU A 231 0.30 -1.78 -9.25
N LYS A 232 1.03 -0.82 -9.84
CA LYS A 232 1.79 -1.07 -11.07
C LYS A 232 2.87 -2.14 -10.88
N TYR A 233 3.55 -2.12 -9.73
CA TYR A 233 4.54 -3.11 -9.38
C TYR A 233 3.94 -4.52 -9.21
N ILE A 234 2.79 -4.64 -8.53
CA ILE A 234 2.04 -5.89 -8.38
C ILE A 234 1.65 -6.45 -9.76
N VAL A 235 1.13 -5.62 -10.67
CA VAL A 235 0.82 -6.07 -12.04
C VAL A 235 2.09 -6.62 -12.73
N SER A 236 3.24 -5.93 -12.59
CA SER A 236 4.50 -6.43 -13.14
C SER A 236 5.00 -7.73 -12.51
N LEU A 237 4.66 -8.02 -11.25
CA LEU A 237 4.94 -9.32 -10.63
C LEU A 237 4.04 -10.40 -11.25
N LEU A 238 2.76 -10.09 -11.46
CA LEU A 238 1.78 -11.02 -12.03
C LEU A 238 2.03 -11.37 -13.50
N ASP A 239 2.70 -10.50 -14.27
CA ASP A 239 3.24 -10.86 -15.59
C ASP A 239 4.13 -12.12 -15.54
N ASN A 240 4.73 -12.42 -14.37
CA ASN A 240 5.54 -13.61 -14.11
C ASN A 240 4.85 -14.60 -13.16
N GLY A 241 3.52 -14.53 -13.03
CA GLY A 241 2.74 -15.20 -12.00
C GLY A 241 2.87 -16.73 -11.97
N ARG A 242 3.08 -17.37 -13.13
CA ARG A 242 3.32 -18.83 -13.20
C ARG A 242 4.63 -19.21 -12.50
N SER A 243 5.73 -18.56 -12.87
CA SER A 243 7.05 -18.80 -12.29
C SER A 243 7.06 -18.38 -10.82
N LEU A 244 6.43 -17.24 -10.49
CA LEU A 244 6.34 -16.76 -9.12
C LEU A 244 5.54 -17.72 -8.22
N LYS A 245 4.44 -18.31 -8.72
CA LYS A 245 3.70 -19.35 -7.98
C LYS A 245 4.58 -20.55 -7.65
N LEU A 246 5.43 -21.00 -8.56
CA LEU A 246 6.37 -22.11 -8.32
C LEU A 246 7.51 -21.71 -7.38
N ILE A 247 7.99 -20.47 -7.47
CA ILE A 247 9.04 -19.93 -6.60
C ILE A 247 8.54 -19.79 -5.17
N LEU A 248 7.28 -19.39 -4.96
CA LEU A 248 6.73 -19.17 -3.62
C LEU A 248 6.44 -20.46 -2.85
N VAL A 249 6.21 -21.58 -3.53
CA VAL A 249 6.13 -22.90 -2.86
C VAL A 249 7.50 -23.18 -2.21
N GLY A 250 7.52 -23.28 -0.88
CA GLY A 250 8.71 -23.59 -0.09
C GLY A 250 9.28 -24.97 -0.46
N ASP A 251 10.60 -25.11 -0.35
CA ASP A 251 11.23 -26.44 -0.38
C ASP A 251 11.20 -26.98 1.06
N GLU A 252 10.93 -28.27 1.29
CA GLU A 252 10.82 -28.89 2.64
C GLU A 252 12.08 -28.70 3.53
N GLN A 253 13.16 -28.17 2.97
CA GLN A 253 14.45 -27.92 3.62
C GLN A 253 14.61 -26.49 4.17
N ASP A 254 13.68 -25.57 3.88
CA ASP A 254 13.69 -24.20 4.45
C ASP A 254 13.22 -24.24 5.92
N GLN A 255 14.11 -24.65 6.85
CA GLN A 255 13.89 -24.56 8.30
C GLN A 255 14.18 -23.15 8.87
N ASP A 256 14.34 -22.16 8.02
CA ASP A 256 14.55 -20.79 8.44
C ASP A 256 13.19 -20.22 8.84
N GLY A 257 13.01 -19.84 10.11
CA GLY A 257 11.73 -19.45 10.72
C GLY A 257 11.09 -18.16 10.18
N MET A 258 11.20 -17.93 8.87
CA MET A 258 10.53 -16.88 8.13
C MET A 258 9.05 -17.22 7.96
N VAL A 259 8.19 -16.19 8.11
CA VAL A 259 6.77 -16.33 7.78
C VAL A 259 6.66 -16.53 6.28
N GLU A 260 6.40 -17.76 5.86
CA GLU A 260 6.21 -18.09 4.46
C GLU A 260 4.97 -17.37 3.94
N MET A 261 5.10 -16.71 2.78
CA MET A 261 3.94 -16.43 1.96
C MET A 261 3.55 -17.75 1.32
N GLU A 262 2.58 -18.44 1.92
CA GLU A 262 2.15 -19.77 1.48
C GLU A 262 1.73 -19.78 0.00
N THR A 263 1.20 -18.65 -0.51
CA THR A 263 0.78 -18.53 -1.90
C THR A 263 1.06 -17.16 -2.54
N LEU A 264 0.98 -17.11 -3.88
CA LEU A 264 0.98 -15.86 -4.64
C LEU A 264 -0.19 -14.93 -4.26
N GLN A 265 -1.33 -15.51 -3.88
CA GLN A 265 -2.48 -14.75 -3.41
C GLN A 265 -2.16 -14.05 -2.09
N ASP A 266 -1.56 -14.76 -1.13
CA ASP A 266 -1.14 -14.19 0.15
C ASP A 266 -0.09 -13.09 -0.05
N ALA A 267 0.82 -13.28 -1.00
CA ALA A 267 1.82 -12.29 -1.32
C ALA A 267 1.22 -10.96 -1.78
N VAL A 268 0.28 -11.02 -2.72
CA VAL A 268 -0.40 -9.83 -3.25
C VAL A 268 -1.34 -9.22 -2.20
N ALA A 269 -2.09 -10.05 -1.47
CA ALA A 269 -3.00 -9.59 -0.43
C ALA A 269 -2.25 -8.86 0.69
N THR A 270 -1.10 -9.38 1.14
CA THR A 270 -0.27 -8.73 2.18
C THR A 270 0.30 -7.40 1.71
N LEU A 271 0.78 -7.32 0.46
CA LEU A 271 1.28 -6.05 -0.10
C LEU A 271 0.18 -4.96 -0.09
N ILE A 272 -1.04 -5.32 -0.49
CA ILE A 272 -2.19 -4.40 -0.47
C ILE A 272 -2.60 -4.07 0.98
N CYS A 273 -2.65 -5.05 1.89
CA CYS A 273 -2.98 -4.82 3.31
C CYS A 273 -1.97 -3.84 3.95
N HIS A 274 -0.67 -4.01 3.70
CA HIS A 274 0.37 -3.10 4.21
C HIS A 274 0.28 -1.70 3.61
N LEU A 275 -0.06 -1.58 2.32
CA LEU A 275 -0.35 -0.29 1.69
C LEU A 275 -1.53 0.40 2.39
N GLU A 276 -2.64 -0.30 2.62
CA GLU A 276 -3.82 0.26 3.29
C GLU A 276 -3.53 0.70 4.72
N ILE A 277 -2.75 -0.10 5.47
CA ILE A 277 -2.31 0.28 6.82
C ILE A 277 -1.44 1.54 6.78
N MET A 278 -0.50 1.62 5.84
CA MET A 278 0.35 2.81 5.68
C MET A 278 -0.50 4.03 5.29
N LEU A 279 -1.47 3.88 4.38
CA LEU A 279 -2.39 4.95 4.00
C LEU A 279 -3.20 5.44 5.21
N GLU A 280 -3.72 4.54 6.04
CA GLU A 280 -4.40 4.94 7.27
C GLU A 280 -3.45 5.72 8.20
N LYS A 281 -2.18 5.29 8.37
CA LYS A 281 -1.18 6.06 9.14
C LYS A 281 -0.99 7.48 8.56
N GLU A 282 -0.74 7.61 7.27
CA GLU A 282 -0.55 8.91 6.60
C GLU A 282 -1.80 9.80 6.68
N SER A 283 -3.00 9.20 6.67
CA SER A 283 -4.25 9.94 6.78
C SER A 283 -4.39 10.71 8.11
N HIS A 284 -3.72 10.28 9.18
CA HIS A 284 -3.73 10.98 10.47
C HIS A 284 -2.94 12.29 10.46
N ARG A 285 -2.20 12.58 9.39
CA ARG A 285 -1.49 13.86 9.22
C ARG A 285 -2.43 14.99 8.80
N TYR A 286 -3.64 14.68 8.33
CA TYR A 286 -4.67 15.70 8.05
C TYR A 286 -5.34 16.14 9.35
N LYS A 287 -5.36 17.45 9.58
CA LYS A 287 -6.07 18.05 10.73
C LYS A 287 -7.59 17.98 10.59
N ASP A 288 -8.08 18.12 9.36
CA ASP A 288 -9.50 18.05 9.06
C ASP A 288 -9.94 16.58 8.94
N ALA A 289 -10.89 16.17 9.77
CA ALA A 289 -11.36 14.79 9.83
C ALA A 289 -12.14 14.38 8.56
N GLY A 290 -12.79 15.33 7.88
CA GLY A 290 -13.41 15.10 6.57
C GLY A 290 -12.34 14.86 5.51
N LEU A 291 -11.29 15.67 5.49
CA LEU A 291 -10.17 15.50 4.58
C LEU A 291 -9.41 14.19 4.80
N LYS A 292 -9.26 13.75 6.06
CA LYS A 292 -8.76 12.41 6.40
C LYS A 292 -9.58 11.32 5.68
N GLN A 293 -10.92 11.39 5.77
CA GLN A 293 -11.77 10.39 5.10
C GLN A 293 -11.77 10.55 3.58
N MET A 294 -11.68 11.77 3.04
CA MET A 294 -11.55 12.01 1.60
C MET A 294 -10.30 11.32 1.04
N PHE A 295 -9.18 11.43 1.75
CA PHE A 295 -7.95 10.72 1.40
C PHE A 295 -8.14 9.21 1.35
N MET A 296 -8.81 8.63 2.34
CA MET A 296 -9.10 7.19 2.34
C MET A 296 -10.04 6.79 1.20
N VAL A 297 -11.10 7.56 0.94
CA VAL A 297 -12.04 7.31 -0.18
C VAL A 297 -11.30 7.28 -1.52
N ASN A 298 -10.44 8.27 -1.79
CA ASN A 298 -9.69 8.35 -3.04
C ASN A 298 -8.73 7.17 -3.21
N ASN A 299 -7.98 6.81 -2.17
CA ASN A 299 -7.01 5.73 -2.28
C ASN A 299 -7.66 4.34 -2.32
N VAL A 300 -8.64 4.06 -1.44
CA VAL A 300 -9.36 2.78 -1.43
C VAL A 300 -10.13 2.59 -2.74
N SER A 301 -10.79 3.63 -3.25
CA SER A 301 -11.46 3.53 -4.55
C SER A 301 -10.48 3.30 -5.69
N PHE A 302 -9.28 3.89 -5.64
CA PHE A 302 -8.26 3.66 -6.67
C PHE A 302 -7.74 2.22 -6.63
N VAL A 303 -7.41 1.69 -5.44
CA VAL A 303 -7.01 0.30 -5.24
C VAL A 303 -8.08 -0.64 -5.80
N LEU A 304 -9.33 -0.46 -5.37
CA LEU A 304 -10.46 -1.27 -5.82
C LEU A 304 -10.61 -1.24 -7.35
N HIS A 305 -10.58 -0.05 -7.95
CA HIS A 305 -10.73 0.10 -9.40
C HIS A 305 -9.60 -0.59 -10.18
N GLN A 306 -8.36 -0.46 -9.71
CA GLN A 306 -7.20 -1.11 -10.34
C GLN A 306 -7.22 -2.63 -10.18
N VAL A 307 -7.67 -3.13 -9.02
CA VAL A 307 -7.85 -4.57 -8.82
C VAL A 307 -8.92 -5.11 -9.76
N GLU A 308 -10.09 -4.48 -9.81
CA GLU A 308 -11.21 -4.88 -10.68
C GLU A 308 -10.86 -4.85 -12.18
N GLY A 309 -9.98 -3.94 -12.59
CA GLY A 309 -9.52 -3.78 -13.97
C GLY A 309 -8.31 -4.64 -14.36
N SER A 310 -7.81 -5.51 -13.48
CA SER A 310 -6.58 -6.28 -13.73
C SER A 310 -6.71 -7.76 -13.32
N GLU A 311 -5.67 -8.54 -13.62
CA GLU A 311 -5.60 -9.96 -13.23
C GLU A 311 -5.61 -10.18 -11.71
N ILE A 312 -5.35 -9.12 -10.92
CA ILE A 312 -5.40 -9.14 -9.46
C ILE A 312 -6.80 -9.58 -8.98
N LYS A 313 -7.87 -9.17 -9.66
CA LYS A 313 -9.24 -9.60 -9.32
C LYS A 313 -9.39 -11.11 -9.30
N TYR A 314 -8.88 -11.80 -10.33
CA TYR A 314 -9.00 -13.26 -10.42
C TYR A 314 -8.14 -13.98 -9.39
N LEU A 315 -7.03 -13.37 -8.98
CA LEU A 315 -6.16 -13.91 -7.95
C LEU A 315 -6.76 -13.77 -6.54
N LEU A 316 -7.34 -12.61 -6.21
CA LEU A 316 -7.87 -12.32 -4.87
C LEU A 316 -9.32 -12.81 -4.69
N GLY A 317 -10.08 -12.96 -5.77
CA GLY A 317 -11.45 -13.45 -5.77
C GLY A 317 -12.52 -12.38 -5.50
N GLU A 318 -13.78 -12.73 -5.77
CA GLU A 318 -14.92 -11.82 -5.63
C GLU A 318 -15.20 -11.40 -4.17
N ASP A 319 -14.94 -12.28 -3.20
CA ASP A 319 -15.15 -11.98 -1.78
C ASP A 319 -14.26 -10.82 -1.31
N TRP A 320 -13.01 -10.78 -1.79
CA TRP A 320 -12.10 -9.66 -1.54
C TRP A 320 -12.67 -8.36 -2.12
N VAL A 321 -13.17 -8.39 -3.36
CA VAL A 321 -13.76 -7.22 -4.04
C VAL A 321 -15.00 -6.71 -3.31
N LEU A 322 -15.92 -7.60 -2.93
CA LEU A 322 -17.14 -7.25 -2.19
C LEU A 322 -16.80 -6.57 -0.86
N LYS A 323 -15.84 -7.13 -0.13
CA LYS A 323 -15.39 -6.56 1.14
C LYS A 323 -14.80 -5.15 0.99
N HIS A 324 -13.96 -4.92 -0.03
CA HIS A 324 -13.36 -3.60 -0.24
C HIS A 324 -14.39 -2.59 -0.78
N ARG A 325 -15.42 -3.04 -1.51
CA ARG A 325 -16.58 -2.20 -1.85
C ARG A 325 -17.33 -1.75 -0.59
N ASP A 326 -17.52 -2.63 0.39
CA ASP A 326 -18.20 -2.26 1.64
C ASP A 326 -17.33 -1.34 2.50
N GLN A 327 -16.01 -1.58 2.57
CA GLN A 327 -15.07 -0.65 3.21
C GLN A 327 -15.11 0.75 2.55
N LEU A 328 -15.18 0.81 1.21
CA LEU A 328 -15.32 2.08 0.50
C LEU A 328 -16.63 2.80 0.87
N LYS A 329 -17.76 2.08 0.92
CA LYS A 329 -19.04 2.66 1.37
C LYS A 329 -18.97 3.19 2.80
N ASP A 330 -18.27 2.49 3.68
CA ASP A 330 -18.06 2.92 5.06
C ASP A 330 -17.25 4.23 5.12
N HIS A 331 -16.15 4.34 4.37
CA HIS A 331 -15.37 5.58 4.29
C HIS A 331 -16.19 6.74 3.72
N ILE A 332 -16.98 6.51 2.66
CA ILE A 332 -17.89 7.52 2.09
C ILE A 332 -18.92 7.96 3.14
N SER A 333 -19.52 7.01 3.86
CA SER A 333 -20.53 7.32 4.88
C SER A 333 -19.94 8.12 6.05
N ARG A 334 -18.74 7.76 6.54
CA ARG A 334 -18.01 8.52 7.56
C ARG A 334 -17.65 9.92 7.05
N PHE A 335 -17.16 10.03 5.82
CA PHE A 335 -16.87 11.31 5.18
C PHE A 335 -18.09 12.22 5.19
N ILE A 336 -19.25 11.74 4.70
CA ILE A 336 -20.48 12.54 4.62
C ILE A 336 -20.97 12.91 6.01
N ASN A 337 -20.90 11.99 6.97
CA ASN A 337 -21.37 12.25 8.34
C ASN A 337 -20.51 13.30 9.05
N ILE A 338 -19.18 13.16 9.00
CA ILE A 338 -18.24 14.06 9.67
C ILE A 338 -18.24 15.44 9.00
N SER A 339 -18.12 15.49 7.66
CA SER A 339 -17.89 16.75 6.96
C SER A 339 -19.12 17.65 6.90
N TRP A 340 -20.31 17.08 7.09
CA TRP A 340 -21.59 17.82 7.06
C TRP A 340 -22.28 17.88 8.42
N GLU A 341 -21.63 17.43 9.50
CA GLU A 341 -22.21 17.39 10.84
C GLU A 341 -22.65 18.78 11.32
N SER A 342 -21.80 19.80 11.18
CA SER A 342 -22.10 21.17 11.63
C SER A 342 -23.29 21.77 10.88
N VAL A 343 -23.37 21.52 9.57
CA VAL A 343 -24.49 21.93 8.72
C VAL A 343 -25.78 21.24 9.18
N MET A 344 -25.72 19.93 9.43
CA MET A 344 -26.87 19.15 9.88
C MET A 344 -27.34 19.52 11.29
N TYR A 345 -26.42 19.89 12.19
CA TYR A 345 -26.74 20.32 13.55
C TYR A 345 -27.70 21.51 13.60
N CYS A 346 -27.63 22.39 12.59
CA CYS A 346 -28.52 23.55 12.44
C CYS A 346 -30.02 23.14 12.38
N PHE A 347 -30.32 21.93 11.92
CA PHE A 347 -31.69 21.41 11.84
C PHE A 347 -32.19 20.82 13.16
N HIS A 348 -31.28 20.37 14.03
CA HIS A 348 -31.60 19.67 15.28
C HIS A 348 -31.69 20.58 16.51
N ALA A 349 -31.09 21.79 16.48
CA ALA A 349 -31.05 22.71 17.62
C ALA A 349 -32.42 23.21 18.14
N LYS A 350 -33.53 22.89 17.47
CA LYS A 350 -34.89 23.29 17.87
C LYS A 350 -35.62 22.30 18.79
N THR A 351 -35.06 21.14 19.12
CA THR A 351 -35.75 20.15 19.98
C THR A 351 -35.67 20.47 21.48
N ASN A 352 -34.77 21.35 21.91
CA ASN A 352 -34.65 21.76 23.32
C ASN A 352 -35.08 23.22 23.54
N LYS A 353 -36.36 23.37 23.93
CA LYS A 353 -36.96 24.44 24.75
C LYS A 353 -36.62 25.91 24.39
N ILE A 354 -37.54 26.54 23.65
CA ILE A 354 -38.14 27.90 23.82
C ILE A 354 -38.48 28.45 22.42
N GLN A 355 -39.79 28.51 22.12
CA GLN A 355 -40.35 28.73 20.77
C GLN A 355 -40.46 30.20 20.33
N ILE A 356 -39.98 31.17 21.11
CA ILE A 356 -40.39 32.58 20.93
C ILE A 356 -39.26 33.49 20.41
N PHE A 357 -37.99 33.05 20.45
CA PHE A 357 -36.88 33.75 19.83
C PHE A 357 -36.08 32.81 18.90
N SER A 358 -35.71 33.30 17.71
CA SER A 358 -34.54 32.89 16.92
C SER A 358 -34.63 31.81 15.80
N SER A 359 -35.67 31.77 14.96
CA SER A 359 -35.53 31.07 13.65
C SER A 359 -34.54 31.76 12.69
N LEU A 360 -34.31 33.07 12.87
CA LEU A 360 -33.39 33.90 12.06
C LEU A 360 -31.91 33.51 12.24
N PRO A 361 -31.38 33.46 13.49
CA PRO A 361 -29.99 33.07 13.74
C PRO A 361 -29.66 31.68 13.22
N THR A 362 -30.61 30.73 13.27
CA THR A 362 -30.37 29.36 12.78
C THR A 362 -30.17 29.29 11.26
N LEU A 363 -30.94 30.04 10.46
CA LEU A 363 -30.76 30.07 9.00
C LEU A 363 -29.45 30.77 8.60
N GLN A 364 -29.06 31.81 9.34
CA GLN A 364 -27.77 32.48 9.13
C GLN A 364 -26.59 31.57 9.48
N ILE A 365 -26.67 30.83 10.60
CA ILE A 365 -25.66 29.84 10.98
C ILE A 365 -25.60 28.72 9.94
N PHE A 366 -26.76 28.23 9.46
CA PHE A 366 -26.81 27.27 8.36
C PHE A 366 -26.09 27.77 7.12
N ASN A 367 -26.40 28.98 6.64
CA ASN A 367 -25.76 29.53 5.44
C ASN A 367 -24.24 29.64 5.62
N MET A 368 -23.79 30.09 6.79
CA MET A 368 -22.37 30.21 7.11
C MET A 368 -21.66 28.84 7.12
N GLU A 369 -22.21 27.84 7.83
CA GLU A 369 -21.64 26.50 7.89
C GLU A 369 -21.69 25.81 6.53
N PHE A 370 -22.80 25.95 5.79
CA PHE A 370 -22.93 25.42 4.43
C PHE A 370 -21.88 26.03 3.50
N GLU A 371 -21.77 27.36 3.43
CA GLU A 371 -20.81 28.03 2.55
C GLU A 371 -19.37 27.67 2.91
N LYS A 372 -19.03 27.65 4.19
CA LYS A 372 -17.71 27.22 4.66
C LYS A 372 -17.38 25.81 4.17
N THR A 373 -18.29 24.86 4.40
CA THR A 373 -18.10 23.47 4.01
C THR A 373 -18.06 23.32 2.48
N TYR A 374 -18.97 23.99 1.78
CA TYR A 374 -19.06 24.00 0.31
C TYR A 374 -17.77 24.52 -0.32
N TRP A 375 -17.32 25.72 0.05
CA TRP A 375 -16.11 26.33 -0.54
C TRP A 375 -14.86 25.52 -0.23
N THR A 376 -14.78 24.94 0.96
CA THR A 376 -13.67 24.04 1.32
C THR A 376 -13.67 22.79 0.44
N GLN A 377 -14.80 22.09 0.36
CA GLN A 377 -14.93 20.83 -0.37
C GLN A 377 -14.92 21.00 -1.89
N LYS A 378 -15.20 22.20 -2.41
CA LYS A 378 -15.06 22.53 -3.83
C LYS A 378 -13.61 22.41 -4.31
N THR A 379 -12.65 22.70 -3.44
CA THR A 379 -11.19 22.57 -3.71
C THR A 379 -10.64 21.15 -3.59
N TRP A 380 -11.45 20.22 -3.08
CA TRP A 380 -11.05 18.82 -2.97
C TRP A 380 -11.31 18.12 -4.29
N LYS A 381 -10.59 17.04 -4.58
CA LYS A 381 -10.72 16.34 -5.85
C LYS A 381 -11.01 14.86 -5.62
N VAL A 382 -12.04 14.37 -6.31
CA VAL A 382 -12.26 12.93 -6.50
C VAL A 382 -12.01 12.60 -7.97
N GLU A 383 -10.93 11.85 -8.25
CA GLU A 383 -10.50 11.59 -9.63
C GLU A 383 -11.53 10.75 -10.43
N ASN A 384 -12.22 9.81 -9.78
CA ASN A 384 -13.19 8.93 -10.43
C ASN A 384 -14.55 9.66 -10.60
N PRO A 385 -15.02 9.94 -11.83
CA PRO A 385 -16.25 10.71 -12.06
C PRO A 385 -17.52 10.03 -11.54
N LEU A 386 -17.58 8.69 -11.60
CA LEU A 386 -18.73 7.92 -11.12
C LEU A 386 -18.82 7.97 -9.59
N LEU A 387 -17.69 7.76 -8.91
CA LEU A 387 -17.61 7.88 -7.46
C LEU A 387 -18.00 9.28 -7.01
N ARG A 388 -17.43 10.29 -7.68
CA ARG A 388 -17.72 11.70 -7.42
C ARG A 388 -19.21 12.02 -7.58
N SER A 389 -19.82 11.57 -8.68
CA SER A 389 -21.27 11.75 -8.91
C SER A 389 -22.10 11.08 -7.81
N ASN A 390 -21.73 9.87 -7.38
CA ASN A 390 -22.43 9.17 -6.32
C ASN A 390 -22.30 9.88 -4.97
N MET A 391 -21.10 10.39 -4.64
CA MET A 391 -20.89 11.16 -3.41
C MET A 391 -21.69 12.46 -3.41
N ARG A 392 -21.69 13.21 -4.52
CA ARG A 392 -22.52 14.42 -4.67
C ARG A 392 -24.00 14.10 -4.45
N LYS A 393 -24.49 13.04 -5.07
CA LYS A 393 -25.87 12.58 -4.91
C LYS A 393 -26.18 12.26 -3.44
N SER A 394 -25.34 11.50 -2.76
CA SER A 394 -25.55 11.15 -1.34
C SER A 394 -25.52 12.37 -0.41
N VAL A 395 -24.64 13.34 -0.66
CA VAL A 395 -24.62 14.62 0.10
C VAL A 395 -25.91 15.40 -0.17
N SER A 396 -26.29 15.53 -1.45
CA SER A 396 -27.49 16.26 -1.88
C SER A 396 -28.75 15.67 -1.28
N GLU A 397 -28.97 14.37 -1.44
CA GLU A 397 -30.12 13.65 -0.87
C GLU A 397 -30.22 13.87 0.64
N LYS A 398 -29.10 13.74 1.37
CA LYS A 398 -29.09 13.92 2.82
C LYS A 398 -29.40 15.36 3.24
N LEU A 399 -28.74 16.33 2.62
CA LEU A 399 -28.81 17.74 3.00
C LEU A 399 -30.12 18.40 2.58
N VAL A 400 -30.51 18.21 1.32
CA VAL A 400 -31.69 18.84 0.75
C VAL A 400 -32.96 18.29 1.39
N GLN A 401 -33.00 16.99 1.70
CA GLN A 401 -34.11 16.40 2.45
C GLN A 401 -34.25 17.00 3.85
N ALA A 402 -33.15 17.15 4.59
CA ALA A 402 -33.17 17.75 5.92
C ALA A 402 -33.56 19.25 5.87
N TYR A 403 -33.01 19.98 4.89
CA TYR A 403 -33.29 21.40 4.68
C TYR A 403 -34.77 21.64 4.32
N SER A 404 -35.31 20.87 3.37
CA SER A 404 -36.72 20.96 2.96
C SER A 404 -37.67 20.68 4.12
N THR A 405 -37.40 19.63 4.89
CA THR A 405 -38.18 19.30 6.10
C THR A 405 -38.12 20.43 7.13
N TYR A 406 -36.97 21.06 7.31
CA TYR A 406 -36.80 22.20 8.20
C TYR A 406 -37.61 23.43 7.75
N LEU A 407 -37.66 23.70 6.45
CA LEU A 407 -38.42 24.82 5.88
C LEU A 407 -39.93 24.63 6.00
N GLU A 408 -40.43 23.42 5.75
CA GLU A 408 -41.85 23.10 5.92
C GLU A 408 -42.33 23.37 7.35
N ASN A 409 -41.48 23.05 8.34
CA ASN A 409 -41.76 23.30 9.75
C ASN A 409 -41.74 24.80 10.13
N LEU A 410 -41.19 25.67 9.31
CA LEU A 410 -41.10 27.12 9.55
C LEU A 410 -42.34 27.93 9.11
N LYS A 411 -43.41 27.27 8.64
CA LYS A 411 -44.71 27.80 8.17
C LYS A 411 -44.89 29.33 8.30
N ASN A 412 -44.93 30.02 7.16
CA ASN A 412 -45.32 31.43 6.95
C ASN A 412 -44.35 32.53 7.43
N LYS A 413 -43.14 32.22 7.93
CA LYS A 413 -42.13 33.23 8.33
C LYS A 413 -40.84 33.26 7.49
N ALA A 414 -40.70 32.35 6.53
CA ALA A 414 -39.44 32.04 5.84
C ALA A 414 -39.08 32.85 4.57
N PRO A 415 -39.99 33.35 3.72
CA PRO A 415 -39.62 33.79 2.37
C PRO A 415 -38.61 34.95 2.29
N LYS A 416 -38.57 35.83 3.29
CA LYS A 416 -37.68 37.01 3.30
C LYS A 416 -36.27 36.74 3.85
N LEU A 417 -35.99 35.54 4.33
CA LEU A 417 -34.76 35.20 5.07
C LEU A 417 -33.98 34.04 4.44
N MET A 418 -34.52 33.47 3.36
CA MET A 418 -33.98 32.33 2.66
C MET A 418 -32.95 32.81 1.64
N LYS A 419 -31.69 32.38 1.79
CA LYS A 419 -30.61 32.68 0.83
C LYS A 419 -30.59 31.67 -0.32
N TYR A 420 -30.91 30.41 -0.03
CA TYR A 420 -30.85 29.29 -0.96
C TYR A 420 -32.18 28.55 -0.95
N THR A 421 -32.75 28.26 -2.12
CA THR A 421 -33.82 27.26 -2.29
C THR A 421 -33.24 25.84 -2.18
N PRO A 422 -34.08 24.80 -1.96
CA PRO A 422 -33.65 23.41 -2.12
C PRO A 422 -32.96 23.16 -3.47
N GLU A 423 -33.48 23.73 -4.55
CA GLU A 423 -32.93 23.62 -5.90
C GLU A 423 -31.57 24.30 -6.03
N ASP A 424 -31.39 25.49 -5.43
CA ASP A 424 -30.10 26.19 -5.41
C ASP A 424 -29.03 25.35 -4.70
N LEU A 425 -29.39 24.65 -3.62
CA LEU A 425 -28.48 23.75 -2.91
C LEU A 425 -28.10 22.55 -3.78
N GLU A 426 -29.06 21.92 -4.48
CA GLU A 426 -28.77 20.82 -5.41
C GLU A 426 -27.79 21.23 -6.51
N GLU A 427 -28.00 22.41 -7.11
CA GLU A 427 -27.12 22.97 -8.13
C GLU A 427 -25.71 23.19 -7.58
N LEU A 428 -25.57 23.86 -6.42
CA LEU A 428 -24.27 24.08 -5.80
C LEU A 428 -23.57 22.76 -5.46
N LEU A 429 -24.28 21.80 -4.84
CA LEU A 429 -23.69 20.52 -4.44
C LEU A 429 -23.22 19.68 -5.64
N SER A 430 -23.75 19.94 -6.84
CA SER A 430 -23.29 19.30 -8.08
C SER A 430 -21.86 19.69 -8.48
N ASP A 431 -21.32 20.79 -7.94
CA ASP A 431 -19.94 21.26 -8.18
C ASP A 431 -18.89 20.66 -7.23
N LEU A 432 -19.31 19.95 -6.18
CA LEU A 432 -18.38 19.51 -5.13
C LEU A 432 -17.32 18.55 -5.66
N PHE A 433 -16.10 18.62 -5.15
CA PHE A 433 -15.03 17.65 -5.45
C PHE A 433 -14.46 17.69 -6.88
N GLU A 434 -14.64 18.80 -7.63
CA GLU A 434 -13.99 18.98 -8.94
C GLU A 434 -12.48 19.20 -8.82
N GLY A 435 -12.01 19.89 -7.78
CA GLY A 435 -10.61 20.24 -7.55
C GLY A 435 -10.28 21.67 -7.92
#